data_AF-A0A1M4ZBW9-F1
#
_entry.id   AF-A0A1M4ZBW9-F1
#
_cell.length_a   1.000
_cell.length_b   1.000
_cell.length_c   1.000
_cell.angle_alpha   90.00
_cell.angle_beta   90.00
_cell.angle_gamma   90.00
#
_symmetry.space_group_name_H-M   'P 1'
#
loop_
_entity.id
_entity.type
_entity.pdbx_description
1 polymer ?
#
loop_
_entity_poly.entity_id
_entity_poly.type
_entity_poly.pdbx_seq_one_letter_code
_entity_poly.pdbx_strand_id
1 'polypeptide(L)'
;MKLPFPDWLLVTPIKVITEIPGEDGVEEHEIFNGKCNFNEKSKTVINAERQLVTLSGSCIFKGDIYPNKPIKGYVTLLDSEEKEAESRQIYNYRKIRNPDGSIYSTELDLM
;
A
#
# COMPACT_ATOMS: atom_id res chain seq x y z
N MET A 1 0.86 6.93 24.02
CA MET A 1 0.58 8.24 23.41
C MET A 1 0.34 8.02 21.93
N LYS A 2 -0.72 8.62 21.38
CA LYS A 2 -1.05 8.57 19.95
C LYS A 2 -0.57 9.86 19.29
N LEU A 3 0.24 9.73 18.24
CA LEU A 3 0.72 10.90 17.48
C LEU A 3 -0.31 11.31 16.42
N PRO A 4 -0.46 12.62 16.15
CA PRO A 4 -1.31 13.08 15.05
C PRO A 4 -0.71 12.67 13.70
N PHE A 5 -1.56 12.23 12.78
CA PHE A 5 -1.15 11.93 11.41
C PHE A 5 -1.41 13.15 10.51
N PRO A 6 -0.48 13.52 9.61
CA PRO A 6 -0.64 14.68 8.73
C PRO A 6 -1.58 14.36 7.55
N ASP A 7 -2.89 14.43 7.79
CA ASP A 7 -3.94 14.12 6.79
C ASP A 7 -3.82 14.94 5.49
N TRP A 8 -3.30 16.18 5.55
CA TRP A 8 -3.15 17.06 4.40
C TRP A 8 -2.13 16.57 3.36
N LEU A 9 -1.35 15.53 3.66
CA LEU A 9 -0.44 14.91 2.70
C LEU A 9 -1.13 13.84 1.84
N LEU A 10 -2.35 13.42 2.18
CA LEU A 10 -3.09 12.36 1.48
C LEU A 10 -3.84 12.94 0.27
N VAL A 11 -3.12 13.16 -0.83
CA VAL A 11 -3.64 13.85 -2.01
C VAL A 11 -3.90 12.93 -3.20
N THR A 12 -3.28 11.76 -3.24
CA THR A 12 -3.33 10.85 -4.41
C THR A 12 -4.43 9.81 -4.25
N PRO A 13 -5.47 9.80 -5.10
CA PRO A 13 -6.55 8.81 -5.04
C PRO A 13 -6.04 7.44 -5.49
N ILE A 14 -6.42 6.39 -4.74
CA ILE A 14 -5.89 5.04 -4.91
C ILE A 14 -6.86 3.99 -4.37
N LYS A 15 -6.86 2.82 -5.00
CA LYS A 15 -7.45 1.59 -4.46
C LYS A 15 -6.37 0.58 -4.10
N VAL A 16 -6.61 -0.20 -3.06
CA VAL A 16 -5.75 -1.32 -2.68
C VAL A 16 -6.58 -2.60 -2.75
N ILE A 17 -6.11 -3.54 -3.55
CA ILE A 17 -6.76 -4.81 -3.78
C ILE A 17 -5.84 -5.91 -3.24
N THR A 18 -6.40 -6.81 -2.42
CA THR A 18 -5.69 -7.98 -1.94
C THR A 18 -6.15 -9.21 -2.71
N GLU A 19 -5.19 -10.06 -3.06
CA GLU A 19 -5.38 -11.33 -3.73
C GLU A 19 -5.30 -12.45 -2.67
N ILE A 20 -6.39 -13.21 -2.54
CA ILE A 20 -6.49 -14.34 -1.61
C ILE A 20 -6.67 -15.62 -2.44
N PRO A 21 -5.90 -16.69 -2.17
CA PRO A 21 -6.13 -17.98 -2.81
C PRO A 21 -7.48 -18.55 -2.35
N GLY A 22 -8.42 -18.71 -3.29
CA GLY A 22 -9.71 -19.37 -3.12
C GLY A 22 -9.75 -20.76 -3.77
N GLU A 23 -10.90 -21.42 -3.69
CA GLU A 23 -11.10 -22.78 -4.23
C GLU A 23 -11.06 -22.81 -5.77
N ASP A 24 -11.58 -21.76 -6.42
CA ASP A 24 -11.69 -21.63 -7.89
C ASP A 24 -10.62 -20.73 -8.52
N GLY A 25 -9.63 -20.27 -7.74
CA GLY A 25 -8.57 -19.38 -8.25
C GLY A 25 -8.17 -18.30 -7.25
N VAL A 26 -7.78 -17.13 -7.76
CA VAL A 26 -7.43 -15.97 -6.93
C VAL A 26 -8.68 -15.10 -6.77
N GLU A 27 -9.11 -14.87 -5.53
CA GLU A 27 -10.16 -13.93 -5.20
C GLU A 27 -9.55 -12.56 -4.91
N GLU A 28 -10.09 -11.53 -5.56
CA GLU A 28 -9.70 -10.14 -5.36
C GLU A 28 -10.65 -9.45 -4.39
N HIS A 29 -10.09 -8.79 -3.38
CA HIS A 29 -10.87 -7.99 -2.43
C HIS A 29 -10.32 -6.57 -2.33
N GLU A 30 -11.18 -5.58 -2.56
CA GLU A 30 -10.87 -4.18 -2.26
C GLU A 30 -10.78 -4.01 -0.73
N ILE A 31 -9.59 -3.66 -0.23
CA ILE A 31 -9.35 -3.45 1.20
C ILE A 31 -9.26 -1.97 1.55
N PHE A 32 -9.01 -1.11 0.56
CA PHE A 32 -8.95 0.33 0.75
C PHE A 32 -9.33 1.05 -0.52
N ASN A 33 -10.10 2.13 -0.38
CA ASN A 33 -10.45 3.07 -1.43
C ASN A 33 -10.50 4.47 -0.84
N GLY A 34 -9.62 5.34 -1.32
CA GLY A 34 -9.46 6.67 -0.75
C GLY A 34 -8.20 7.34 -1.26
N LYS A 35 -7.54 8.13 -0.40
CA LYS A 35 -6.31 8.84 -0.75
C LYS A 35 -5.12 8.37 0.06
N CYS A 36 -3.96 8.38 -0.57
CA CYS A 36 -2.67 8.13 0.07
C CYS A 36 -1.70 9.29 -0.18
N ASN A 37 -0.59 9.28 0.55
CA ASN A 37 0.60 10.03 0.15
C ASN A 37 1.44 9.10 -0.73
N PHE A 38 1.48 9.39 -2.02
CA PHE A 38 2.22 8.61 -3.00
C PHE A 38 3.61 9.20 -3.25
N ASN A 39 4.64 8.39 -3.13
CA ASN A 39 6.02 8.74 -3.43
C ASN A 39 6.48 7.96 -4.67
N GLU A 40 6.65 8.68 -5.78
CA GLU A 40 7.07 8.15 -7.08
C GLU A 40 8.56 7.82 -7.16
N LYS A 41 9.32 8.04 -6.08
CA LYS A 41 10.75 7.80 -6.09
C LYS A 41 11.05 6.32 -6.22
N SER A 42 11.63 5.95 -7.37
CA SER A 42 12.14 4.60 -7.57
C SER A 42 13.35 4.31 -6.70
N LYS A 43 13.46 3.05 -6.25
CA LYS A 43 14.61 2.56 -5.46
C LYS A 43 14.95 1.14 -5.87
N THR A 44 16.23 0.84 -6.03
CA THR A 44 16.70 -0.54 -6.25
C THR A 44 17.07 -1.14 -4.90
N VAL A 45 16.56 -2.35 -4.63
CA VAL A 45 16.85 -3.11 -3.42
C VAL A 45 17.39 -4.49 -3.78
N ILE A 46 18.21 -5.07 -2.91
CA ILE A 46 18.62 -6.46 -3.04
C ILE A 46 17.63 -7.30 -2.24
N ASN A 47 16.94 -8.24 -2.90
CA ASN A 47 15.99 -9.14 -2.24
C ASN A 47 16.71 -10.26 -1.47
N ALA A 48 15.96 -11.08 -0.76
CA ALA A 48 16.50 -12.21 0.02
C ALA A 48 17.28 -13.23 -0.85
N GLU A 49 16.97 -13.30 -2.15
CA GLU A 49 17.59 -14.18 -3.14
C GLU A 49 18.83 -13.57 -3.80
N ARG A 50 19.31 -12.42 -3.30
CA ARG A 50 20.45 -11.66 -3.84
C ARG A 50 20.24 -11.11 -5.25
N GLN A 51 18.98 -10.92 -5.66
CA GLN A 51 18.63 -10.28 -6.92
C GLN A 51 18.38 -8.79 -6.71
N LEU A 52 18.74 -7.99 -7.72
CA LEU A 52 18.38 -6.58 -7.77
C LEU A 52 16.93 -6.43 -8.23
N VAL A 53 16.09 -5.85 -7.38
CA VAL A 53 14.68 -5.54 -7.68
C VAL A 53 14.53 -4.03 -7.67
N THR A 54 13.94 -3.48 -8.73
CA THR A 54 13.59 -2.06 -8.81
C THR A 54 12.16 -1.88 -8.33
N LEU A 55 11.98 -1.00 -7.36
CA LEU A 55 10.68 -0.62 -6.83
C LEU A 55 10.27 0.71 -7.47
N SER A 56 9.03 0.79 -7.94
CA SER A 56 8.49 1.92 -8.71
C SER A 56 7.97 3.07 -7.84
N GLY A 57 7.81 2.85 -6.53
CA GLY A 57 7.36 3.87 -5.58
C GLY A 57 6.89 3.28 -4.25
N SER A 58 6.28 4.14 -3.43
CA SER A 58 5.65 3.72 -2.17
C SER A 58 4.41 4.55 -1.84
N CYS A 59 3.40 3.91 -1.25
CA CYS A 59 2.17 4.54 -0.79
C CYS A 59 2.13 4.56 0.74
N ILE A 60 1.77 5.70 1.34
CA ILE A 60 1.57 5.84 2.79
C ILE A 60 0.10 6.15 3.07
N PHE A 61 -0.50 5.35 3.92
CA PHE A 61 -1.89 5.44 4.35
C PHE A 61 -1.97 5.76 5.84
N LYS A 62 -2.99 6.50 6.25
CA LYS A 62 -3.28 6.75 7.66
C LYS A 62 -3.85 5.49 8.32
N GLY A 63 -3.26 5.09 9.45
CA GLY A 63 -3.77 3.98 10.26
C GLY A 63 -3.57 2.60 9.64
N ASP A 64 -4.33 1.63 10.15
CA ASP A 64 -4.36 0.26 9.62
C ASP A 64 -5.44 0.14 8.54
N ILE A 65 -5.03 -0.13 7.29
CA ILE A 65 -5.97 -0.33 6.17
C ILE A 65 -6.44 -1.78 6.04
N TYR A 66 -5.78 -2.74 6.73
CA TYR A 66 -6.17 -4.14 6.68
C TYR A 66 -5.83 -4.88 7.97
N PRO A 67 -6.67 -4.75 9.01
CA PRO A 67 -6.38 -5.28 10.34
C PRO A 67 -6.15 -6.78 10.37
N ASN A 68 -5.12 -7.21 11.11
CA ASN A 68 -4.80 -8.61 11.43
C ASN A 68 -4.57 -9.56 10.24
N LYS A 69 -4.39 -9.03 9.02
CA LYS A 69 -4.18 -9.82 7.81
C LYS A 69 -2.97 -9.31 7.02
N PRO A 70 -2.24 -10.19 6.31
CA PRO A 70 -1.18 -9.77 5.40
C PRO A 70 -1.79 -9.05 4.19
N ILE A 71 -1.07 -8.06 3.67
CA ILE A 71 -1.47 -7.35 2.45
C ILE A 71 -0.62 -7.91 1.30
N LYS A 72 -1.27 -8.60 0.37
CA LYS A 72 -0.66 -9.14 -0.86
C LYS A 72 -1.63 -8.91 -2.01
N GLY A 73 -1.14 -8.44 -3.15
CA GLY A 73 -1.94 -8.05 -4.31
C GLY A 73 -1.34 -6.82 -4.95
N TYR A 74 -2.18 -5.89 -5.39
CA TYR A 74 -1.75 -4.69 -6.11
C TYR A 74 -2.50 -3.44 -5.65
N VAL A 75 -1.96 -2.29 -6.04
CA VAL A 75 -2.63 -1.00 -5.90
C VAL A 75 -3.02 -0.47 -7.27
N THR A 76 -4.13 0.24 -7.35
CA THR A 76 -4.59 0.91 -8.57
C THR A 76 -4.62 2.41 -8.32
N LEU A 77 -3.77 3.15 -9.01
CA LEU A 77 -3.79 4.61 -9.02
C LEU A 77 -5.01 5.09 -9.82
N LEU A 78 -5.72 6.07 -9.26
CA LEU A 78 -6.87 6.69 -9.92
C LEU A 78 -6.45 8.03 -10.53
N ASP A 79 -7.01 8.36 -11.69
CA ASP A 79 -6.83 9.68 -12.31
C ASP A 79 -7.72 10.75 -11.65
N SER A 80 -7.70 11.97 -12.21
CA SER A 80 -8.53 13.08 -11.72
C SER A 80 -10.04 12.86 -11.89
N GLU A 81 -10.46 11.92 -12.73
CA GLU A 81 -11.86 11.53 -12.96
C GLU A 81 -12.23 10.25 -12.16
N GLU A 82 -11.38 9.84 -11.21
CA GLU A 82 -11.51 8.61 -10.43
C GLU A 82 -11.53 7.31 -11.27
N LYS A 83 -10.99 7.37 -12.49
CA LYS A 83 -10.83 6.19 -13.35
C LYS A 83 -9.51 5.50 -13.06
N GLU A 84 -9.51 4.18 -13.21
CA GLU A 84 -8.33 3.34 -13.01
C GLU A 84 -7.31 3.64 -14.12
N ALA A 85 -6.12 4.09 -13.71
CA ALA A 85 -5.06 4.49 -14.64
C ALA A 85 -3.95 3.45 -14.72
N GLU A 86 -3.32 3.13 -13.57
CA GLU A 86 -2.16 2.24 -13.51
C GLU A 86 -2.25 1.34 -12.28
N SER A 87 -2.01 0.04 -12.49
CA SER A 87 -1.93 -0.94 -11.41
C SER A 87 -0.49 -1.37 -11.16
N ARG A 88 -0.08 -1.41 -9.89
CA ARG A 88 1.28 -1.78 -9.47
C ARG A 88 1.26 -2.84 -8.39
N GLN A 89 2.09 -3.86 -8.55
CA GLN A 89 2.17 -4.99 -7.62
C GLN A 89 2.78 -4.56 -6.28
N ILE A 90 2.20 -5.04 -5.18
CA ILE A 90 2.71 -4.77 -3.84
C ILE A 90 3.91 -5.69 -3.60
N TYR A 91 5.09 -5.10 -3.50
CA TYR A 91 6.32 -5.82 -3.19
C TYR A 91 6.41 -6.15 -1.70
N ASN A 92 6.12 -5.17 -0.85
CA ASN A 92 6.18 -5.32 0.60
C ASN A 92 5.23 -4.34 1.29
N TYR A 93 4.86 -4.65 2.53
CA TYR A 93 4.09 -3.75 3.38
C TYR A 93 4.71 -3.63 4.77
N ARG A 94 4.50 -2.47 5.41
CA ARG A 94 4.86 -2.24 6.81
C ARG A 94 3.76 -1.48 7.52
N LYS A 95 3.55 -1.80 8.80
CA LYS A 95 2.63 -1.08 9.69
C LYS A 95 3.45 -0.38 10.77
N ILE A 96 3.53 0.94 10.68
CA ILE A 96 4.26 1.77 11.64
C ILE A 96 3.37 1.95 12.87
N ARG A 97 3.92 1.73 14.06
CA ARG A 97 3.18 1.80 15.32
C ARG A 97 3.43 3.11 16.04
N ASN A 98 2.38 3.60 16.69
CA ASN A 98 2.48 4.61 17.73
C ASN A 98 3.13 4.02 18.99
N PRO A 99 3.63 4.86 19.90
CA PRO A 99 4.11 4.42 21.22
C PRO A 99 3.08 3.65 22.07
N ASP A 100 1.78 3.83 21.82
CA ASP A 100 0.71 3.04 22.48
C ASP A 100 0.39 1.70 21.78
N GLY A 101 1.12 1.35 20.72
CA GLY A 101 0.95 0.11 19.97
C GLY A 101 -0.10 0.16 18.85
N SER A 102 -0.93 1.22 18.78
CA SER A 102 -1.86 1.42 17.66
C SER A 102 -1.11 1.66 16.35
N ILE A 103 -1.71 1.36 15.20
CA ILE A 103 -1.08 1.61 13.90
C ILE A 103 -1.19 3.10 13.56
N TYR A 104 -0.04 3.74 13.35
CA TYR A 104 0.09 5.11 12.90
C TYR A 104 -0.13 5.22 11.39
N SER A 105 0.57 4.39 10.62
CA SER A 105 0.47 4.33 9.16
C SER A 105 0.64 2.91 8.64
N THR A 106 0.04 2.65 7.50
CA THR A 106 0.36 1.50 6.66
C THR A 106 1.13 2.00 5.45
N GLU A 107 2.26 1.37 5.13
CA GLU A 107 3.09 1.76 3.99
C GLU A 107 3.29 0.57 3.07
N LEU A 108 3.07 0.77 1.78
CA LEU A 108 3.21 -0.23 0.73
C LEU A 108 4.37 0.18 -0.18
N ASP A 109 5.34 -0.70 -0.38
CA ASP A 109 6.38 -0.56 -1.40
C ASP A 109 5.90 -1.29 -2.67
N LEU A 110 6.01 -0.64 -3.83
CA LEU A 110 5.46 -1.12 -5.10
C LEU A 110 6.57 -1.54 -6.06
N MET A 111 6.32 -2.59 -6.86
CA MET A 111 7.17 -2.96 -8.00
C MET A 111 6.92 -2.07 -9.21
#